data_AF-A0A6B0Y0R1-F1
#
_entry.id   AF-A0A6B0Y0R1-F1
#
_cell.length_a   1.000
_cell.length_b   1.000
_cell.length_c   1.000
_cell.angle_alpha   90.00
_cell.angle_beta   90.00
_cell.angle_gamma   90.00
#
_symmetry.space_group_name_H-M   'P 1'
#
loop_
_entity.id
_entity.type
_entity.pdbx_description
1 polymer ?
#
loop_
_entity_poly.entity_id
_entity_poly.type
_entity_poly.pdbx_seq_one_letter_code
_entity_poly.pdbx_strand_id
1 'polypeptide(L)'
;AEQASAGLDALTDNERATFTELNDAYTSKFGFPFVIAVRDNTKASIMEAFHRRVENDRDTEFAEACRQVERIAELRLHEKLGA
;
A
#
# COMPACT_ATOMS: atom_id res chain seq x y z
N ALA A 1 -12.63 -2.95 -8.22
CA ALA A 1 -11.99 -2.30 -7.06
C ALA A 1 -10.58 -2.86 -6.93
N GLU A 2 -9.55 -2.03 -6.76
CA GLU A 2 -8.15 -2.48 -6.79
C GLU A 2 -7.75 -3.28 -5.53
N GLN A 3 -8.37 -3.02 -4.39
CA GLN A 3 -8.10 -3.72 -3.13
C GLN A 3 -8.53 -5.20 -3.18
N ALA A 4 -9.56 -5.52 -3.97
CA ALA A 4 -10.06 -6.88 -4.18
C ALA A 4 -8.99 -7.82 -4.73
N SER A 5 -8.12 -7.34 -5.64
CA SER A 5 -7.11 -8.17 -6.28
C SER A 5 -5.97 -8.59 -5.35
N ALA A 6 -5.73 -7.85 -4.26
CA ALA A 6 -4.75 -8.24 -3.23
C ALA A 6 -5.34 -9.15 -2.13
N GLY A 7 -6.63 -9.50 -2.22
CA GLY A 7 -7.33 -10.25 -1.18
C GLY A 7 -7.62 -9.43 0.09
N LEU A 8 -7.56 -8.10 0.01
CA LEU A 8 -7.84 -7.21 1.15
C LEU A 8 -9.35 -7.14 1.49
N ASP A 9 -10.22 -7.55 0.56
CA ASP A 9 -11.66 -7.70 0.82
C ASP A 9 -11.98 -8.93 1.70
N ALA A 10 -11.04 -9.86 1.84
CA ALA A 10 -11.18 -11.08 2.64
C ALA A 10 -10.39 -11.02 3.97
N LEU A 11 -10.06 -9.83 4.46
CA LEU A 11 -9.42 -9.67 5.77
C LEU A 11 -10.36 -10.11 6.89
N THR A 12 -9.82 -10.92 7.80
CA THR A 12 -10.47 -11.18 9.09
C THR A 12 -10.51 -9.90 9.94
N ASP A 13 -11.40 -9.84 10.93
CA ASP A 13 -11.51 -8.66 11.80
C ASP A 13 -10.19 -8.33 12.52
N ASN A 14 -9.45 -9.37 12.94
CA ASN A 14 -8.16 -9.20 13.60
C ASN A 14 -7.12 -8.60 12.64
N GLU A 15 -7.08 -9.04 11.38
CA GLU A 15 -6.18 -8.48 10.38
C GLU A 15 -6.55 -7.04 10.03
N ARG A 16 -7.85 -6.74 9.93
CA ARG A 16 -8.33 -5.37 9.70
C ARG A 16 -7.91 -4.43 10.83
N ALA A 17 -7.97 -4.88 12.08
CA ALA A 17 -7.46 -4.13 13.23
C ALA A 17 -5.96 -3.84 13.09
N THR A 18 -5.14 -4.86 12.81
CA THR A 18 -3.70 -4.69 12.59
C THR A 18 -3.38 -3.73 11.45
N PHE A 19 -4.10 -3.84 10.32
CA PHE A 19 -3.94 -2.91 9.18
C PHE A 19 -4.30 -1.47 9.55
N THR A 20 -5.29 -1.29 10.42
CA THR A 20 -5.72 0.04 10.88
C THR A 20 -4.65 0.64 11.78
N GLU A 21 -4.18 -0.11 12.78
CA GLU A 21 -3.09 0.31 13.67
C GLU A 21 -1.81 0.67 12.90
N LEU A 22 -1.43 -0.15 11.91
CA LEU A 22 -0.27 0.12 11.06
C LEU A 22 -0.44 1.37 10.19
N ASN A 23 -1.64 1.60 9.64
CA ASN A 23 -1.92 2.81 8.88
C ASN A 23 -1.89 4.07 9.76
N ASP A 24 -2.43 3.99 10.98
CA ASP A 24 -2.43 5.11 11.91
C ASP A 24 -1.00 5.45 12.35
N ALA A 25 -0.20 4.44 12.69
CA ALA A 25 1.21 4.62 13.02
C ALA A 25 2.00 5.22 11.85
N TYR A 26 1.79 4.70 10.64
CA TYR A 26 2.45 5.20 9.43
C TYR A 26 2.05 6.65 9.14
N THR A 27 0.75 6.97 9.17
CA THR A 27 0.23 8.32 8.90
C THR A 27 0.71 9.30 9.96
N SER A 28 0.78 8.90 11.23
CA SER A 28 1.33 9.73 12.30
C SER A 28 2.81 10.04 12.09
N LYS A 29 3.61 9.06 11.65
CA LYS A 29 5.05 9.24 11.40
C LYS A 29 5.33 10.09 10.14
N PHE A 30 4.66 9.79 9.03
CA PHE A 30 4.98 10.36 7.72
C PHE A 30 4.03 11.47 7.26
N GLY A 31 2.87 11.63 7.89
CA GLY A 31 1.89 12.67 7.56
C GLY A 31 1.10 12.44 6.27
N PHE A 32 1.14 11.22 5.71
CA PHE A 32 0.35 10.79 4.56
C PHE A 32 0.03 9.29 4.71
N PRO A 33 -1.06 8.81 4.08
CA PRO A 33 -1.46 7.41 4.20
C PRO A 33 -0.48 6.47 3.50
N PHE A 34 -0.42 5.21 3.93
CA PHE A 34 0.37 4.20 3.26
C PHE A 34 -0.21 3.89 1.87
N VAL A 35 0.63 3.98 0.83
CA VAL A 35 0.24 3.69 -0.55
C VAL A 35 1.11 2.58 -1.10
N ILE A 36 0.48 1.59 -1.74
CA ILE A 36 1.15 0.49 -2.43
C ILE A 36 0.31 0.01 -3.63
N ALA A 37 0.97 -0.37 -4.72
CA ALA A 37 0.33 -0.97 -5.88
C ALA A 37 -0.18 -2.39 -5.55
N VAL A 38 -1.42 -2.46 -5.07
CA VAL A 38 -2.06 -3.71 -4.61
C VAL A 38 -2.14 -4.82 -5.67
N ARG A 39 -2.13 -4.49 -6.96
CA ARG A 39 -2.12 -5.53 -8.02
C ARG A 39 -0.81 -6.28 -8.14
N ASP A 40 0.30 -5.66 -7.75
CA ASP A 40 1.62 -6.28 -7.77
C ASP A 40 1.94 -6.98 -6.44
N ASN A 41 0.97 -7.02 -5.51
CA ASN A 41 1.23 -7.43 -4.13
C ASN A 41 0.17 -8.41 -3.61
N THR A 42 0.60 -9.25 -2.67
CA THR A 42 -0.28 -10.12 -1.88
C THR A 42 -0.45 -9.52 -0.49
N LYS A 43 -1.46 -9.96 0.26
CA LYS A 43 -1.62 -9.55 1.66
C LYS A 43 -0.32 -9.71 2.48
N ALA A 44 0.40 -10.81 2.30
CA ALA A 44 1.66 -11.06 3.00
C ALA A 44 2.74 -10.03 2.61
N SER A 45 2.93 -9.79 1.31
CA SER A 45 3.93 -8.81 0.86
C SER A 45 3.58 -7.38 1.26
N ILE A 46 2.29 -7.05 1.39
CA ILE A 46 1.85 -5.74 1.92
C ILE A 46 2.24 -5.60 3.39
N MET A 47 2.04 -6.64 4.21
CA MET A 47 2.43 -6.62 5.62
C MET A 47 3.95 -6.48 5.79
N GLU A 48 4.73 -7.23 5.02
CA GLU A 48 6.20 -7.10 4.99
C GLU A 48 6.63 -5.70 4.54
N ALA A 49 5.97 -5.14 3.52
CA ALA A 49 6.23 -3.78 3.06
C ALA A 49 5.92 -2.75 4.14
N PHE A 50 4.83 -2.90 4.91
CA PHE A 50 4.53 -2.04 6.04
C PHE A 50 5.63 -2.04 7.09
N HIS A 51 6.02 -3.24 7.56
CA HIS A 51 7.07 -3.38 8.58
C HIS A 51 8.41 -2.82 8.12
N ARG A 52 8.78 -3.03 6.84
CA ARG A 52 10.02 -2.47 6.30
C ARG A 52 9.95 -0.95 6.15
N ARG A 53 8.84 -0.43 5.60
CA ARG A 53 8.71 0.99 5.24
C ARG A 53 8.47 1.89 6.45
N VAL A 54 7.88 1.38 7.52
CA VAL A 54 7.75 2.15 8.76
C VAL A 54 9.10 2.46 9.39
N GLU A 55 10.17 1.72 9.08
CA GLU A 55 11.53 2.01 9.57
C GLU A 55 12.27 3.09 8.76
N ASN A 56 11.77 3.45 7.57
CA ASN A 56 12.40 4.47 6.73
C ASN A 56 12.39 5.87 7.37
N ASP A 57 13.30 6.73 6.89
CA ASP A 57 13.21 8.17 7.08
C ASP A 57 12.13 8.77 6.17
N ARG A 58 11.74 10.02 6.47
CA ARG A 58 10.62 10.68 5.80
C ARG A 58 10.85 10.92 4.31
N ASP A 59 12.06 11.28 3.90
CA ASP A 59 12.34 11.65 2.52
C ASP A 59 12.39 10.40 1.63
N THR A 60 13.04 9.34 2.13
CA THR A 60 13.02 8.02 1.49
C THR A 60 11.60 7.50 1.32
N GLU A 61 10.78 7.63 2.36
CA GLU A 61 9.42 7.12 2.33
C GLU A 61 8.48 7.93 1.43
N PHE A 62 8.66 9.25 1.39
CA PHE A 62 7.92 10.09 0.47
C PHE A 62 8.23 9.74 -0.98
N ALA A 63 9.50 9.55 -1.32
CA ALA A 63 9.91 9.12 -2.66
C ALA A 63 9.38 7.73 -3.02
N GLU A 64 9.33 6.79 -2.06
CA GLU A 64 8.71 5.48 -2.26
C GLU A 64 7.20 5.59 -2.50
N ALA A 65 6.49 6.38 -1.70
CA ALA A 65 5.06 6.59 -1.85
C ALA A 65 4.72 7.20 -3.23
N CYS A 66 5.50 8.16 -3.72
CA CYS A 66 5.36 8.69 -5.07
C CYS A 66 5.51 7.60 -6.15
N ARG A 67 6.53 6.74 -6.04
CA ARG A 67 6.74 5.62 -6.96
C ARG A 67 5.56 4.64 -6.96
N GLN A 68 4.96 4.40 -5.79
CA GLN A 68 3.76 3.56 -5.69
C GLN A 68 2.53 4.21 -6.35
N VAL A 69 2.36 5.52 -6.22
CA VAL A 69 1.30 6.27 -6.93
C VAL A 69 1.48 6.21 -8.44
N GLU A 70 2.70 6.42 -8.92
CA GLU A 70 3.04 6.32 -10.35
C GLU A 70 2.76 4.91 -10.89
N ARG A 71 3.13 3.87 -10.12
CA ARG A 71 2.84 2.49 -10.49
C ARG A 71 1.34 2.18 -10.58
N ILE A 72 0.55 2.69 -9.64
CA ILE A 72 -0.92 2.58 -9.67
C ILE A 72 -1.47 3.30 -10.90
N ALA A 73 -0.97 4.49 -11.22
CA ALA A 73 -1.38 5.24 -12.40
C ALA A 73 -1.05 4.50 -13.71
N GLU A 74 0.14 3.92 -13.82
CA GLU A 74 0.55 3.08 -14.96
C GLU A 74 -0.39 1.89 -15.14
N LEU A 75 -0.66 1.13 -14.06
CA LEU A 75 -1.55 -0.03 -14.11
C LEU A 75 -2.98 0.34 -14.55
N ARG A 76 -3.49 1.48 -14.08
CA ARG A 76 -4.79 2.02 -14.51
C ARG A 76 -4.78 2.45 -15.97
N LEU A 77 -3.67 3.00 -16.45
CA LEU A 77 -3.51 3.40 -17.84
C LEU A 77 -3.49 2.17 -18.75
N HIS A 78 -2.74 1.12 -18.40
CA HIS A 78 -2.72 -0.14 -19.15
C HIS A 78 -4.11 -0.77 -19.24
N GLU A 79 -4.87 -0.82 -18.14
CA GLU A 79 -6.25 -1.31 -18.19
C GLU A 79 -7.16 -0.51 -19.13
N LYS A 80 -6.98 0.81 -19.19
CA LYS A 80 -7.80 1.68 -20.05
C LYS A 80 -7.40 1.60 -21.52
N LEU A 81 -6.12 1.37 -21.80
CA LEU A 81 -5.58 1.35 -23.16
C LEU A 81 -5.48 -0.05 -23.76
N GLY A 82 -5.66 -1.11 -22.96
CA GLY A 82 -5.73 -2.50 -23.44
C GLY A 82 -4.42 -3.04 -24.01
N ALA A 83 -3.28 -2.54 -23.53
CA ALA A 83 -1.96 -3.06 -23.88
C ALA A 83 -1.63 -4.35 -23.10
#